data_AF-A0A7C6NYE5-F1
#
_entry.id   AF-A0A7C6NYE5-F1
#
_cell.length_a   1.000
_cell.length_b   1.000
_cell.length_c   1.000
_cell.angle_alpha   90.00
_cell.angle_beta   90.00
_cell.angle_gamma   90.00
#
_symmetry.space_group_name_H-M   'P 1'
#
loop_
_entity.id
_entity.type
_entity.pdbx_description
1 polymer ?
#
loop_
_entity_poly.entity_id
_entity_poly.type
_entity_poly.pdbx_seq_one_letter_code
_entity_poly.pdbx_strand_id
1 'polypeptide(L)'
;MGRKHPYLTRDGPDYEPGSPGQAPVQYITNIKNGTVAGFKYFDLEAVKEISVKVKGKGNGKFVIRTKPSGEAVGEILIQPSKEWTEFGGRVQLEPSVSPLFFAMKEKVSWIFWSFA
;
A
#
# COMPACT_ATOMS: atom_id res chain seq x y z
N MET A 1 -0.62 -17.16 18.43
CA MET A 1 -0.31 -17.43 17.00
C MET A 1 -0.23 -16.11 16.22
N GLY A 2 0.79 -15.96 15.36
CA GLY A 2 0.74 -15.19 14.11
C GLY A 2 0.72 -13.65 14.11
N ARG A 3 1.78 -12.95 14.57
CA ARG A 3 2.00 -11.51 14.24
C ARG A 3 3.34 -11.23 13.52
N LYS A 4 3.95 -12.25 12.92
CA LYS A 4 5.25 -12.11 12.25
C LYS A 4 5.13 -11.52 10.83
N HIS A 5 4.06 -11.84 10.11
CA HIS A 5 3.84 -11.48 8.72
C HIS A 5 2.55 -10.64 8.54
N PRO A 6 2.41 -9.91 7.43
CA PRO A 6 1.16 -9.26 7.06
C PRO A 6 0.02 -10.27 6.88
N TYR A 7 -1.20 -9.85 7.19
CA TYR A 7 -2.40 -10.68 7.05
C TYR A 7 -3.65 -9.83 6.79
N LEU A 8 -4.68 -10.46 6.22
CA LEU A 8 -5.99 -9.85 6.01
C LEU A 8 -6.81 -9.94 7.31
N THR A 9 -7.47 -8.84 7.66
CA THR A 9 -8.41 -8.77 8.79
C THR A 9 -9.49 -7.73 8.47
N ARG A 10 -10.42 -7.55 9.40
CA ARG A 10 -11.51 -6.58 9.30
C ARG A 10 -11.75 -5.84 10.62
N ASP A 11 -12.44 -4.70 10.58
CA ASP A 11 -12.73 -3.85 11.74
C ASP A 11 -14.12 -4.08 12.38
N GLY A 12 -14.87 -5.09 11.93
CA GLY A 12 -16.18 -5.43 12.47
C GLY A 12 -16.52 -6.92 12.37
N PRO A 13 -17.69 -7.34 12.87
CA PRO A 13 -18.15 -8.72 12.84
C PRO A 13 -18.42 -9.21 11.41
N ASP A 14 -18.81 -10.48 11.25
CA ASP A 14 -19.29 -10.98 9.98
C ASP A 14 -20.51 -10.18 9.49
N TYR A 15 -20.58 -9.99 8.18
CA TYR A 15 -21.62 -9.20 7.53
C TYR A 15 -22.19 -9.96 6.35
N GLU A 16 -23.51 -10.08 6.35
CA GLU A 16 -24.27 -10.65 5.24
C GLU A 16 -24.75 -9.51 4.34
N PRO A 17 -24.53 -9.60 3.01
CA PRO A 17 -25.05 -8.61 2.08
C PRO A 17 -26.57 -8.44 2.22
N GLY A 18 -27.03 -7.22 2.48
CA GLY A 18 -28.44 -6.90 2.66
C GLY A 18 -28.90 -6.84 4.12
N SER A 19 -28.05 -7.24 5.08
CA SER A 19 -28.35 -7.09 6.51
C SER A 19 -28.22 -5.64 6.98
N PRO A 20 -29.02 -5.20 7.98
CA PRO A 20 -28.94 -3.85 8.53
C PRO A 20 -27.56 -3.54 9.13
N GLY A 21 -27.11 -2.30 8.97
CA GLY A 21 -25.82 -1.84 9.51
C GLY A 21 -24.77 -1.64 8.42
N GLN A 22 -23.54 -1.31 8.85
CA GLN A 22 -22.43 -1.02 7.96
C GLN A 22 -21.55 -2.26 7.77
N ALA A 23 -21.24 -2.59 6.51
CA ALA A 23 -20.29 -3.65 6.19
C ALA A 23 -18.90 -3.33 6.78
N PRO A 24 -18.21 -4.30 7.39
CA PRO A 24 -16.87 -4.10 7.93
C PRO A 24 -15.88 -3.86 6.80
N VAL A 25 -14.87 -3.03 7.07
CA VAL A 25 -13.78 -2.78 6.12
C VAL A 25 -12.77 -3.91 6.27
N GLN A 26 -12.45 -4.59 5.16
CA GLN A 26 -11.34 -5.53 5.10
C GLN A 26 -10.05 -4.81 4.71
N TYR A 27 -8.94 -5.17 5.36
CA TYR A 27 -7.65 -4.54 5.12
C TYR A 27 -6.49 -5.48 5.41
N ILE A 28 -5.33 -5.17 4.82
CA ILE A 28 -4.06 -5.79 5.14
C ILE A 28 -3.46 -5.06 6.35
N THR A 29 -3.16 -5.77 7.43
CA THR A 29 -2.49 -5.21 8.61
C THR A 29 -1.11 -5.81 8.82
N ASN A 30 -0.38 -5.28 9.80
CA ASN A 30 0.99 -5.69 10.13
C ASN A 30 1.97 -5.52 8.94
N ILE A 31 1.72 -4.51 8.11
CA ILE A 31 2.61 -4.07 7.03
C ILE A 31 3.89 -3.50 7.67
N LYS A 32 5.04 -4.02 7.24
CA LYS A 32 6.39 -3.61 7.69
C LYS A 32 7.28 -3.33 6.48
N ASN A 33 8.45 -2.72 6.71
CA ASN A 33 9.47 -2.62 5.67
C ASN A 33 9.69 -3.97 4.95
N GLY A 34 9.69 -3.96 3.62
CA GLY A 34 9.84 -5.16 2.79
C GLY A 34 8.53 -5.91 2.49
N THR A 35 7.40 -5.52 3.07
CA THR A 35 6.09 -6.06 2.68
C THR A 35 5.77 -5.68 1.24
N VAL A 36 5.28 -6.64 0.45
CA VAL A 36 4.79 -6.41 -0.92
C VAL A 36 3.37 -6.94 -1.03
N ALA A 37 2.42 -6.08 -1.40
CA ALA A 37 1.07 -6.47 -1.78
C ALA A 37 0.92 -6.34 -3.31
N GLY A 38 0.48 -7.40 -3.98
CA GLY A 38 0.31 -7.42 -5.43
C GLY A 38 -1.14 -7.68 -5.81
N PHE A 39 -1.68 -6.85 -6.70
CA PHE A 39 -3.01 -6.98 -7.26
C PHE A 39 -2.88 -7.07 -8.79
N LYS A 40 -3.62 -7.98 -9.41
CA LYS A 40 -3.51 -8.24 -10.86
C LYS A 40 -4.67 -7.59 -11.61
N TYR A 41 -4.41 -7.27 -12.88
CA TYR A 41 -5.41 -6.83 -13.86
C TYR A 41 -6.00 -5.43 -13.60
N PHE A 42 -5.15 -4.44 -13.37
CA PHE A 42 -5.59 -3.05 -13.49
C PHE A 42 -5.57 -2.63 -14.94
N ASP A 43 -6.60 -1.92 -15.36
CA ASP A 43 -6.57 -1.09 -16.56
C ASP A 43 -5.80 0.21 -16.25
N LEU A 44 -4.66 0.40 -16.91
CA LEU A 44 -3.75 1.51 -16.70
C LEU A 44 -3.69 2.48 -17.89
N GLU A 45 -4.64 2.39 -18.83
CA GLU A 45 -4.58 3.12 -20.11
C GLU A 45 -4.37 4.65 -19.97
N ALA A 46 -4.96 5.27 -18.95
CA ALA A 46 -4.85 6.72 -18.71
C ALA A 46 -4.55 7.10 -17.24
N VAL A 47 -3.96 6.19 -16.46
CA VAL A 47 -3.72 6.40 -15.02
C VAL A 47 -2.50 7.28 -14.78
N LYS A 48 -2.69 8.40 -14.07
CA LYS A 48 -1.62 9.36 -13.70
C LYS A 48 -1.32 9.40 -12.21
N GLU A 49 -2.24 8.91 -11.39
CA GLU A 49 -2.16 8.93 -9.94
C GLU A 49 -2.75 7.65 -9.36
N ILE A 50 -2.11 7.14 -8.31
CA ILE A 50 -2.60 6.02 -7.51
C ILE A 50 -2.67 6.48 -6.06
N SER A 51 -3.74 6.11 -5.37
CA SER A 51 -3.92 6.38 -3.95
C SER A 51 -4.02 5.10 -3.13
N VAL A 52 -3.68 5.21 -1.84
CA VAL A 52 -3.94 4.19 -0.83
C VAL A 52 -4.64 4.83 0.37
N LYS A 53 -5.54 4.09 0.99
CA LYS A 53 -6.17 4.49 2.26
C LYS A 53 -5.51 3.74 3.41
N VAL A 54 -4.96 4.45 4.37
CA VAL A 54 -4.21 3.87 5.49
C VAL A 54 -4.68 4.43 6.83
N LYS A 55 -4.56 3.61 7.87
CA LYS A 55 -4.76 3.97 9.28
C LYS A 55 -3.67 3.28 10.09
N GLY A 56 -3.01 4.01 10.99
CA GLY A 56 -1.97 3.44 11.84
C GLY A 56 -0.82 4.40 12.12
N LYS A 57 0.19 3.89 12.83
CA LYS A 57 1.36 4.65 13.28
C LYS A 57 2.54 4.61 12.30
N GLY A 58 2.41 3.92 11.19
CA GLY A 58 3.49 3.70 10.23
C GLY A 58 3.83 4.98 9.45
N ASN A 59 5.12 5.20 9.24
CA ASN A 59 5.65 6.20 8.32
C ASN A 59 6.50 5.50 7.26
N GLY A 60 6.59 6.09 6.06
CA GLY A 60 7.40 5.54 4.99
C GLY A 60 6.81 5.83 3.63
N LYS A 61 7.04 4.93 2.69
CA LYS A 61 6.51 5.03 1.34
C LYS A 61 6.11 3.68 0.77
N PHE A 62 5.05 3.68 -0.03
CA PHE A 62 4.79 2.60 -0.97
C PHE A 62 5.50 2.91 -2.27
N VAL A 63 6.40 2.02 -2.67
CA VAL A 63 6.99 2.01 -4.01
C VAL A 63 6.08 1.20 -4.92
N ILE A 64 5.55 1.83 -5.96
CA ILE A 64 4.61 1.24 -6.92
C ILE A 64 5.42 0.62 -8.07
N ARG A 65 5.07 -0.60 -8.48
CA ARG A 65 5.72 -1.32 -9.58
C ARG A 65 4.70 -2.09 -10.40
N THR A 66 5.02 -2.37 -11.67
CA THR A 66 4.22 -3.25 -12.54
C THR A 66 4.75 -4.69 -12.61
N LYS A 67 5.86 -4.99 -11.93
CA LYS A 67 6.45 -6.34 -11.80
C LYS A 67 6.91 -6.57 -10.35
N PRO A 68 6.95 -7.82 -9.84
CA PRO A 68 7.31 -8.12 -8.45
C PRO A 68 8.65 -7.49 -8.00
N SER A 69 9.66 -7.56 -8.86
CA SER A 69 11.00 -7.01 -8.63
C SER A 69 11.41 -6.00 -9.73
N GLY A 70 10.43 -5.28 -10.29
CA GLY A 70 10.68 -4.30 -11.35
C GLY A 70 11.07 -2.91 -10.84
N GLU A 71 11.30 -2.02 -11.80
CA GLU A 71 11.51 -0.59 -11.55
C GLU A 71 10.27 0.07 -10.94
N ALA A 72 10.50 1.13 -10.19
CA ALA A 72 9.44 1.94 -9.61
C ALA A 72 8.77 2.77 -10.70
N VAL A 73 7.44 2.72 -10.76
CA VAL A 73 6.63 3.57 -11.63
C VAL A 73 6.07 4.79 -10.89
N GLY A 74 6.19 4.80 -9.56
CA GLY A 74 5.90 5.95 -8.72
C GLY A 74 5.97 5.60 -7.24
N GLU A 75 5.69 6.60 -6.40
CA GLU A 75 5.79 6.46 -4.94
C GLU A 75 4.65 7.20 -4.24
N ILE A 76 4.15 6.62 -3.15
CA ILE A 76 3.16 7.24 -2.26
C ILE A 76 3.79 7.40 -0.88
N LEU A 77 3.98 8.64 -0.43
CA LEU A 77 4.46 8.94 0.91
C LEU A 77 3.31 8.80 1.90
N ILE A 78 3.53 8.04 2.97
CA ILE A 78 2.53 7.85 4.03
C ILE A 78 3.05 8.39 5.37
N GLN A 79 2.12 8.96 6.13
CA GLN A 79 2.36 9.48 7.47
C GLN A 79 1.42 8.80 8.47
N PRO A 80 1.77 8.81 9.76
CA PRO A 80 0.88 8.29 10.79
C PRO A 80 -0.50 8.97 10.75
N SER A 81 -1.57 8.17 10.78
CA SER A 81 -2.94 8.67 10.87
C SER A 81 -3.77 7.87 11.87
N LYS A 82 -4.56 8.60 12.67
CA LYS A 82 -5.52 8.00 13.62
C LYS A 82 -6.78 7.51 12.91
N GLU A 83 -7.13 8.12 11.79
CA GLU A 83 -8.28 7.75 10.97
C GLU A 83 -7.85 7.19 9.62
N TRP A 84 -8.81 6.62 8.88
CA TRP A 84 -8.57 6.19 7.51
C TRP A 84 -8.32 7.40 6.62
N THR A 85 -7.06 7.63 6.25
CA THR A 85 -6.62 8.77 5.45
C THR A 85 -6.10 8.30 4.11
N GLU A 86 -6.47 9.02 3.05
CA GLU A 86 -5.98 8.78 1.70
C GLU A 86 -4.65 9.49 1.46
N PHE A 87 -3.71 8.78 0.85
CA PHE A 87 -2.45 9.33 0.37
C PHE A 87 -2.30 8.97 -1.10
N GLY A 88 -2.00 9.97 -1.93
CA GLY A 88 -1.82 9.83 -3.38
C GLY A 88 -0.37 10.01 -3.81
N GLY A 89 -0.05 9.47 -4.98
CA GLY A 89 1.26 9.63 -5.62
C GLY A 89 1.15 9.54 -7.13
N ARG A 90 1.88 10.41 -7.83
CA ARG A 90 1.97 10.38 -9.30
C ARG A 90 2.70 9.12 -9.76
N VAL A 91 2.25 8.58 -10.88
CA VAL A 91 2.84 7.41 -11.52
C VAL A 91 3.09 7.65 -13.00
N GLN A 92 4.12 7.01 -13.53
CA GLN A 92 4.47 6.98 -14.95
C GLN A 92 4.25 5.55 -15.44
N LEU A 93 3.18 5.35 -16.18
CA LEU A 93 2.70 4.03 -16.60
C LEU A 93 2.56 4.00 -18.13
N GLU A 94 2.94 2.87 -18.71
CA GLU A 94 2.62 2.57 -20.09
C GLU A 94 1.17 2.06 -20.19
N PRO A 95 0.39 2.54 -21.18
CA PRO A 95 -0.98 2.08 -21.40
C PRO A 95 -1.05 0.55 -21.53
N SER A 96 -1.69 -0.12 -20.58
CA SER A 96 -1.75 -1.58 -20.53
C SER A 96 -2.75 -2.09 -19.50
N VAL A 97 -3.12 -3.37 -19.60
CA VAL A 97 -3.68 -4.13 -18.48
C VAL A 97 -2.55 -4.84 -17.76
N SER A 98 -2.21 -4.39 -16.55
CA SER A 98 -1.02 -4.86 -15.81
C SER A 98 -1.29 -5.04 -14.31
N PRO A 99 -0.51 -5.87 -13.61
CA PRO A 99 -0.55 -5.92 -12.16
C PRO A 99 0.11 -4.68 -11.55
N LEU A 100 -0.29 -4.34 -10.32
CA LEU A 100 0.39 -3.35 -9.49
C LEU A 100 0.89 -4.03 -8.21
N PHE A 101 2.13 -3.72 -7.86
CA PHE A 101 2.78 -4.14 -6.63
C PHE A 101 3.09 -2.92 -5.77
N PHE A 102 2.68 -2.98 -4.51
CA PHE A 102 2.86 -1.95 -3.49
C PHE A 102 3.91 -2.45 -2.50
N ALA A 103 5.14 -1.99 -2.64
CA ALA A 103 6.25 -2.39 -1.77
C ALA A 103 6.48 -1.34 -0.67
N MET A 104 6.29 -1.73 0.59
CA MET A 104 6.51 -0.85 1.73
C MET A 104 8.01 -0.67 1.99
N LYS A 105 8.45 0.59 2.04
CA LYS A 105 9.78 0.99 2.46
C LYS A 105 9.67 2.00 3.59
N GLU A 106 10.29 1.71 4.72
CA GLU A 106 10.43 2.70 5.79
C GLU A 106 11.34 3.84 5.32
N LYS A 107 11.05 5.07 5.77
CA LYS A 107 11.94 6.20 5.51
C LYS A 107 13.20 5.99 6.34
N VAL A 108 14.29 5.59 5.68
CA VAL A 108 15.58 5.45 6.35
C VAL A 108 16.27 6.82 6.35
N SER A 109 16.39 7.43 7.52
CA SER A 109 17.18 8.64 7.73
C SER A 109 18.62 8.23 8.09
N TRP A 110 19.48 8.06 7.09
CA TRP A 110 20.92 8.06 7.31
C TRP A 110 21.53 9.26 6.60
N ILE A 111 22.39 9.98 7.31
CA ILE A 111 23.39 10.86 6.72
C ILE A 111 24.69 10.07 6.76
N PHE A 112 25.29 9.85 5.60
CA PHE A 112 26.62 9.24 5.46
C PHE A 112 27.56 10.35 4.97
N TRP A 113 28.56 10.71 5.78
CA TRP A 113 29.42 11.88 5.51
C TRP A 113 30.79 11.50 4.92
N SER A 114 31.37 10.34 5.21
CA SER A 114 32.43 9.66 4.42
C SER A 114 32.90 8.38 5.12
N PHE A 115 33.70 7.57 4.41
CA PHE A 115 34.66 6.62 4.97
C PHE A 115 35.99 6.75 4.22
N ALA A 116 37.11 6.43 4.88
CA ALA A 116 38.48 6.57 4.37
C ALA A 116 38.90 5.38 3.49
#